data_AF-A0A1C6SFF2-F1
#
_entry.id   AF-A0A1C6SFF2-F1
#
_cell.length_a   1.000
_cell.length_b   1.000
_cell.length_c   1.000
_cell.angle_alpha   90.00
_cell.angle_beta   90.00
_cell.angle_gamma   90.00
#
_symmetry.space_group_name_H-M   'P 1'
#
loop_
_entity.id
_entity.type
_entity.pdbx_description
1 polymer ?
#
loop_
_entity_poly.entity_id
_entity_poly.type
_entity_poly.pdbx_seq_one_letter_code
_entity_poly.pdbx_strand_id
1 'polypeptide(L)'
;MRGRLYRSAASAPLRPAQVRERVFGTTRFGRRGLDPAEVADFLARVAGDLAGLYAALEQVREENRRIKAALREWQSEQARQRPRHVNAGRY
;
A
#
# COMPACT_ATOMS: atom_id res chain seq x y z
N MET A 1 -1.71 -17.37 0.51
CA MET A 1 -0.42 -17.18 1.21
C MET A 1 -0.28 -15.71 1.60
N ARG A 2 -0.08 -15.38 2.88
CA ARG A 2 -0.02 -13.99 3.37
C ARG A 2 1.45 -13.56 3.47
N GLY A 3 1.86 -12.59 2.65
CA GLY A 3 3.19 -11.98 2.72
C GLY A 3 3.39 -11.29 4.06
N ARG A 4 4.29 -11.82 4.87
CA ARG A 4 4.64 -11.30 6.19
C ARG A 4 5.42 -9.99 5.97
N LEU A 5 4.75 -8.85 6.15
CA LEU A 5 5.40 -7.54 6.15
C LEU A 5 6.46 -7.55 7.27
N TYR A 6 7.73 -7.48 6.89
CA TYR A 6 8.86 -7.36 7.80
C TYR A 6 8.78 -5.99 8.49
N ARG A 7 8.00 -5.91 9.56
CA ARG A 7 7.75 -4.73 10.36
C ARG A 7 8.88 -4.58 11.37
N SER A 8 9.94 -3.87 10.98
CA SER A 8 10.72 -3.08 11.92
C SER A 8 10.22 -1.63 11.80
N ALA A 9 9.95 -0.97 12.92
CA ALA A 9 9.54 0.45 12.94
C ALA A 9 10.62 1.40 12.37
N ALA A 10 11.82 0.88 12.10
CA ALA A 10 12.93 1.56 11.42
C ALA A 10 12.95 1.35 9.88
N SER A 11 12.07 0.51 9.32
CA SER A 11 11.97 0.26 7.89
C SER A 11 10.63 0.76 7.37
N ALA A 12 10.45 2.08 7.36
CA ALA A 12 9.41 2.66 6.52
C ALA A 12 9.60 2.11 5.08
N PRO A 13 8.51 1.70 4.41
CA PRO A 13 8.60 1.23 3.03
C PRO A 13 9.33 2.25 2.17
N LEU A 14 10.37 1.81 1.44
CA LEU A 14 11.14 2.68 0.55
C LEU A 14 10.19 3.33 -0.46
N ARG A 15 10.23 4.66 -0.53
CA ARG A 15 9.50 5.41 -1.56
C ARG A 15 10.27 5.33 -2.87
N PRO A 16 9.58 5.28 -4.03
CA PRO A 16 10.25 5.29 -5.34
C PRO A 16 11.32 6.37 -5.49
N ALA A 17 11.04 7.60 -5.05
CA ALA A 17 12.00 8.70 -5.09
C ALA A 17 13.27 8.42 -4.28
N GLN A 18 13.14 7.80 -3.10
CA GLN A 18 14.28 7.45 -2.24
C GLN A 18 15.16 6.36 -2.86
N VAL A 19 14.61 5.54 -3.76
CA VAL A 19 15.39 4.55 -4.51
C VAL A 19 16.19 5.23 -5.62
N ARG A 20 15.58 6.15 -6.39
CA ARG A 20 16.28 6.88 -7.45
C ARG A 20 17.43 7.74 -6.92
N GLU A 21 17.23 8.37 -5.78
CA GLU A 21 18.17 9.34 -5.21
C GLU A 21 19.24 8.68 -4.31
N ARG A 22 19.26 7.34 -4.27
CA ARG A 22 20.23 6.61 -3.44
C ARG A 22 21.62 6.68 -4.07
N VAL A 23 22.54 7.35 -3.37
CA VAL A 23 23.97 7.36 -3.71
C VAL A 23 24.69 6.24 -2.94
N PHE A 24 25.51 5.45 -3.64
CA PHE A 24 26.40 4.47 -3.03
C PHE A 24 27.83 5.01 -2.98
N GLY A 25 28.56 4.69 -1.90
CA GLY A 25 29.97 5.06 -1.79
C GLY A 25 30.84 4.30 -2.80
N THR A 26 31.91 4.93 -3.27
CA THR A 26 32.91 4.28 -4.12
C THR A 26 33.69 3.23 -3.34
N THR A 27 34.08 2.16 -4.01
CA THR A 27 34.91 1.10 -3.42
C THR A 27 36.32 1.60 -3.10
N ARG A 28 36.95 1.04 -2.06
CA ARG A 28 38.32 1.38 -1.62
C ARG A 28 39.35 1.14 -2.74
N PHE A 29 40.36 2.01 -2.82
CA PHE A 29 41.44 1.96 -3.82
C PHE A 29 42.00 0.54 -3.98
N GLY A 30 42.07 0.04 -5.22
CA GLY A 30 42.58 -1.30 -5.56
C GLY A 30 41.53 -2.41 -5.64
N ARG A 31 40.24 -2.15 -5.37
CA ARG A 31 39.15 -3.12 -5.55
C ARG A 31 38.20 -2.67 -6.66
N ARG A 32 37.75 -3.59 -7.52
CA ARG A 32 36.71 -3.32 -8.52
C ARG A 32 35.37 -3.13 -7.81
N GLY A 33 34.73 -1.98 -8.02
CA GLY A 33 33.35 -1.70 -7.62
C GLY A 33 32.36 -1.94 -8.76
N LEU A 34 31.06 -1.83 -8.45
CA LEU A 34 30.00 -1.78 -9.47
C LEU A 34 30.11 -0.48 -10.29
N ASP A 35 29.71 -0.54 -11.55
CA ASP A 35 29.59 0.65 -12.39
C ASP A 35 28.47 1.55 -11.85
N PRO A 36 28.77 2.81 -11.45
CA PRO A 36 27.75 3.73 -10.96
C PRO A 36 26.58 3.94 -11.94
N ALA A 37 26.82 3.88 -13.24
CA ALA A 37 25.77 4.04 -14.26
C ALA A 37 24.82 2.85 -14.27
N GLU A 38 25.35 1.62 -14.25
CA GLU A 38 24.55 0.40 -14.21
C GLU A 38 23.69 0.34 -12.93
N VAL A 39 24.26 0.76 -11.80
CA VAL A 39 23.53 0.84 -10.53
C VAL A 39 22.42 1.89 -10.59
N ALA A 40 22.67 3.06 -11.20
CA ALA A 40 21.66 4.10 -11.36
C ALA A 40 20.49 3.63 -12.24
N ASP A 41 20.77 2.96 -13.35
CA ASP A 41 19.75 2.42 -14.25
C ASP A 41 18.91 1.33 -13.55
N PHE A 42 19.55 0.43 -12.80
CA PHE A 42 18.85 -0.56 -12.01
C PHE A 42 17.94 0.08 -10.96
N LEU A 43 18.42 1.08 -10.22
CA LEU A 43 17.63 1.80 -9.23
C LEU A 43 16.45 2.54 -9.87
N ALA A 44 16.63 3.13 -11.05
CA ALA A 44 15.56 3.80 -11.79
C ALA A 44 14.44 2.81 -12.14
N ARG A 45 14.80 1.60 -12.61
CA ARG A 45 13.86 0.54 -12.91
C ARG A 45 13.11 0.05 -11.66
N VAL A 46 13.84 -0.22 -10.58
CA VAL A 46 13.24 -0.62 -9.29
C VAL A 46 12.28 0.45 -8.76
N ALA A 47 12.64 1.72 -8.88
CA ALA A 47 11.77 2.83 -8.49
C ALA A 47 10.47 2.86 -9.33
N GLY A 48 10.58 2.63 -10.64
CA GLY A 48 9.43 2.51 -11.53
C GLY A 48 8.48 1.38 -11.13
N ASP A 49 9.03 0.19 -10.87
CA ASP A 49 8.25 -0.98 -10.45
C ASP A 49 7.55 -0.73 -9.10
N LEU A 50 8.25 -0.13 -8.13
CA LEU A 50 7.66 0.26 -6.85
C LEU A 50 6.54 1.28 -7.02
N ALA A 51 6.69 2.26 -7.92
CA ALA A 51 5.64 3.23 -8.21
C ALA A 51 4.39 2.53 -8.76
N GLY A 52 4.56 1.60 -9.70
CA GLY A 52 3.47 0.79 -10.25
C GLY A 52 2.76 -0.04 -9.16
N LEU A 53 3.51 -0.70 -8.29
CA LEU A 53 2.96 -1.49 -7.18
C LEU A 53 2.16 -0.64 -6.19
N TYR A 54 2.66 0.55 -5.82
CA TYR A 54 1.92 1.45 -4.94
C TYR A 54 0.67 2.03 -5.58
N ALA A 55 0.70 2.35 -6.88
CA ALA A 55 -0.49 2.78 -7.61
C ALA A 55 -1.57 1.69 -7.63
N ALA A 56 -1.19 0.44 -7.95
CA ALA A 56 -2.10 -0.70 -7.92
C ALA A 56 -2.67 -0.95 -6.52
N LEU A 57 -1.85 -0.82 -5.48
CA LEU A 57 -2.30 -0.95 -4.09
C LEU A 57 -3.34 0.12 -3.73
N GLU A 58 -3.14 1.36 -4.16
CA GLU A 58 -4.10 2.43 -3.88
C GLU A 58 -5.41 2.24 -4.65
N GLN A 59 -5.35 1.76 -5.91
CA GLN A 59 -6.55 1.37 -6.66
C GLN A 59 -7.34 0.27 -5.94
N VAL A 60 -6.68 -0.77 -5.46
CA VAL A 60 -7.33 -1.87 -4.69
C VAL A 60 -7.94 -1.35 -3.39
N ARG A 61 -7.26 -0.41 -2.70
CA ARG A 61 -7.80 0.20 -1.47
C ARG A 61 -9.04 1.03 -1.77
N GLU A 62 -9.01 1.80 -2.84
CA GLU A 62 -10.13 2.62 -3.27
C GLU A 62 -11.35 1.76 -3.62
N GLU A 63 -11.15 0.69 -4.38
CA GLU A 63 -12.22 -0.27 -4.69
C GLU A 63 -12.83 -0.89 -3.42
N ASN A 64 -11.97 -1.27 -2.47
CA ASN A 64 -12.43 -1.75 -1.16
C ASN A 64 -13.20 -0.70 -0.36
N ARG A 65 -12.83 0.59 -0.44
CA ARG A 65 -13.57 1.66 0.22
C ARG A 65 -14.96 1.80 -0.39
N ARG A 66 -15.08 1.76 -1.72
CA ARG A 66 -16.36 1.83 -2.43
C ARG A 66 -17.28 0.68 -2.09
N ILE A 67 -16.77 -0.55 -2.12
CA ILE A 67 -17.54 -1.75 -1.74
C ILE A 67 -18.04 -1.63 -0.29
N LYS A 68 -17.18 -1.21 0.63
CA LYS A 68 -17.57 -1.02 2.05
C LYS A 68 -18.60 0.10 2.22
N ALA A 69 -18.51 1.17 1.43
CA ALA A 69 -19.47 2.27 1.48
C ALA A 69 -20.86 1.79 1.02
N ALA A 70 -20.93 1.12 -0.14
CA ALA A 70 -22.17 0.55 -0.65
C ALA A 70 -22.81 -0.44 0.33
N LEU A 71 -21.99 -1.29 0.95
CA LEU A 71 -22.49 -2.24 1.96
C LEU A 71 -23.06 -1.53 3.19
N ARG A 72 -22.42 -0.47 3.68
CA ARG A 72 -22.92 0.32 4.82
C ARG A 72 -24.22 1.04 4.49
N GLU A 73 -24.33 1.58 3.28
CA GLU A 73 -25.54 2.24 2.80
C GLU A 73 -26.70 1.25 2.77
N TRP A 74 -26.49 0.09 2.12
CA TRP A 74 -27.48 -0.98 2.08
C TRP A 74 -27.89 -1.47 3.49
N GLN A 75 -26.92 -1.68 4.39
CA GLN A 75 -27.22 -2.05 5.79
C GLN A 75 -28.06 -0.98 6.50
N SER A 76 -27.79 0.30 6.24
CA SER A 76 -28.52 1.42 6.83
C SER A 76 -29.95 1.51 6.29
N GLU A 77 -30.15 1.26 5.00
CA GLU A 77 -31.47 1.15 4.39
C GLU A 77 -32.27 -0.02 4.96
N GLN A 78 -31.67 -1.20 5.08
CA GLN A 78 -32.31 -2.37 5.68
C GLN A 78 -32.70 -2.13 7.15
N ALA A 79 -31.84 -1.46 7.92
CA ALA A 79 -32.16 -1.09 9.31
C ALA A 79 -33.33 -0.09 9.40
N ARG A 80 -33.48 0.80 8.41
CA ARG A 80 -34.63 1.73 8.31
C ARG A 80 -35.91 1.02 7.87
N GLN A 81 -35.80 0.01 7.01
CA GLN A 81 -36.94 -0.77 6.50
C GLN A 81 -37.43 -1.82 7.49
N ARG A 82 -36.58 -2.31 8.40
CA ARG A 82 -37.03 -3.14 9.52
C ARG A 82 -37.95 -2.31 10.41
N PRO A 83 -39.25 -2.65 10.52
CA PRO A 83 -40.14 -1.97 11.45
C PRO A 83 -39.54 -2.09 12.84
N ARG A 84 -39.45 -0.98 13.59
CA ARG A 84 -39.36 -1.09 15.05
C ARG A 84 -40.62 -1.83 15.46
N HIS A 85 -40.51 -3.13 15.72
CA HIS A 85 -41.50 -3.84 16.51
C HIS A 85 -41.49 -3.17 17.87
N VAL A 86 -42.27 -2.11 18.01
CA VAL A 86 -42.66 -1.56 19.30
C VAL A 86 -43.43 -2.70 19.92
N ASN A 87 -42.84 -3.32 20.95
CA ASN A 87 -43.51 -4.30 21.77
C ASN A 87 -44.57 -3.54 22.59
N ALA A 88 -45.63 -3.13 21.92
CA ALA A 88 -46.79 -2.48 22.51
C ALA A 88 -47.70 -3.58 23.03
N GLY A 89 -47.61 -3.83 24.33
CA GLY A 89 -48.59 -4.61 25.06
C GLY A 89 -48.05 -5.93 25.62
N ARG A 90 -47.95 -6.01 26.94
CA ARG A 90 -49.06 -6.50 27.77
C ARG A 90 -48.77 -6.19 29.24
N TYR A 91 -49.57 -5.30 29.81
CA TYR A 91 -49.95 -5.30 31.23
C TYR A 91 -51.07 -6.31 31.42
#